data_AF-A0A3B8Q9K7-F1
#
_entry.id   AF-A0A3B8Q9K7-F1
#
_cell.length_a   1.000
_cell.length_b   1.000
_cell.length_c   1.000
_cell.angle_alpha   90.00
_cell.angle_beta   90.00
_cell.angle_gamma   90.00
#
_symmetry.space_group_name_H-M   'P 1'
#
loop_
_entity.id
_entity.type
_entity.pdbx_description
1 polymer ?
#
loop_
_entity_poly.entity_id
_entity_poly.type
_entity_poly.pdbx_seq_one_letter_code
_entity_poly.pdbx_strand_id
1 'polypeptide(L)' 'PLGKLRGTVYAYEGVPLVVTYHPAALLRNAGWTRSTWDDFQLLRQVMDGS' A
#
# COMPACT_ATOMS: atom_id res chain seq x y z
N PRO A 1 -2.97 -13.32 -5.85
CA PRO A 1 -3.64 -12.03 -6.18
C PRO A 1 -3.04 -10.87 -5.39
N LEU A 2 -2.87 -9.69 -6.02
CA LEU A 2 -2.19 -8.51 -5.46
C LEU A 2 -2.73 -8.09 -4.09
N GLY A 3 -4.05 -8.17 -3.88
CA GLY A 3 -4.70 -7.80 -2.62
C GLY A 3 -4.22 -8.58 -1.40
N LYS A 4 -3.67 -9.80 -1.57
CA LYS A 4 -3.11 -10.60 -0.46
C LYS A 4 -1.75 -10.09 0.03
N LEU A 5 -1.08 -9.26 -0.77
CA LEU A 5 0.22 -8.69 -0.40
C LEU A 5 0.08 -7.39 0.38
N ARG A 6 -1.08 -6.72 0.33
CA ARG A 6 -1.28 -5.41 0.98
C ARG A 6 -1.40 -5.55 2.51
N GLY A 7 -1.19 -4.45 3.23
CA GLY A 7 -1.29 -4.40 4.71
C GLY A 7 -0.07 -4.94 5.46
N THR A 8 0.99 -5.33 4.76
CA THR A 8 2.26 -5.80 5.33
C THR A 8 3.41 -5.00 4.73
N VAL A 9 4.45 -4.75 5.52
CA VAL A 9 5.72 -4.16 5.06
C VAL A 9 6.64 -5.29 4.63
N TYR A 10 7.17 -5.21 3.42
CA TYR A 10 8.17 -6.12 2.88
C TYR A 10 9.52 -5.42 2.79
N ALA A 11 10.53 -6.16 2.34
CA ALA A 11 11.81 -5.61 1.95
C ALA A 11 12.10 -5.99 0.49
N TYR A 12 12.58 -5.03 -0.29
CA TYR A 12 13.12 -5.25 -1.62
C TYR A 12 14.51 -4.62 -1.67
N GLU A 13 15.54 -5.43 -1.88
CA GLU A 13 16.95 -4.98 -1.90
C GLU A 13 17.35 -4.15 -0.66
N GLY A 14 16.84 -4.54 0.51
CA GLY A 14 17.09 -3.84 1.78
C GLY A 14 16.26 -2.58 1.99
N VAL A 15 15.40 -2.20 1.04
CA VAL A 15 14.50 -1.05 1.13
C VAL A 15 13.11 -1.49 1.57
N PRO A 16 12.49 -0.86 2.61
CA PRO A 16 11.11 -1.13 2.98
C PRO A 16 10.13 -0.91 1.81
N LEU A 17 9.25 -1.87 1.59
CA LEU A 17 8.28 -1.89 0.48
C LEU A 17 6.86 -2.04 1.02
N VAL A 18 5.98 -1.10 0.64
CA VAL A 18 4.54 -1.18 0.88
C VAL A 18 3.81 -1.33 -0.45
N VAL A 19 2.98 -2.37 -0.56
CA VAL A 19 2.21 -2.67 -1.78
C VAL A 19 0.86 -1.95 -1.73
N THR A 20 0.44 -1.33 -2.85
CA THR A 20 -0.89 -0.73 -2.98
C THR A 20 -1.46 -0.90 -4.41
N TYR A 21 -2.69 -0.42 -4.64
CA TYR A 21 -3.33 -0.42 -5.95
C TYR A 21 -2.84 0.74 -6.83
N HIS A 22 -2.72 0.48 -8.14
CA HIS A 22 -2.46 1.52 -9.13
C HIS A 22 -3.64 2.54 -9.19
N PRO A 23 -3.40 3.86 -9.29
CA PRO A 23 -4.48 4.87 -9.27
C PRO A 23 -5.59 4.63 -10.31
N ALA A 24 -5.24 4.23 -11.52
CA ALA A 24 -6.22 3.90 -12.57
C ALA A 24 -7.17 2.74 -12.19
N ALA A 25 -6.78 1.86 -11.26
CA ALA A 25 -7.65 0.79 -10.77
C ALA A 25 -8.74 1.32 -9.83
N LEU A 26 -8.49 2.43 -9.13
CA LEU A 26 -9.44 3.09 -8.23
C LEU A 26 -10.58 3.74 -9.02
N LEU A 27 -10.30 4.28 -10.20
CA LEU A 27 -11.32 4.85 -11.09
C LEU A 27 -12.39 3.82 -11.50
N ARG A 28 -12.00 2.54 -11.57
CA ARG A 28 -12.89 1.43 -11.92
C ARG A 28 -13.49 0.75 -10.69
N ASN A 29 -12.89 0.94 -9.52
CA ASN A 29 -13.24 0.23 -8.29
C ASN A 29 -13.22 1.23 -7.11
N ALA A 30 -14.21 2.11 -7.04
CA ALA A 30 -14.25 3.20 -6.06
C ALA A 30 -14.14 2.71 -4.59
N GLY A 31 -14.60 1.49 -4.29
CA GLY A 31 -14.48 0.87 -2.97
C GLY A 31 -13.05 0.59 -2.51
N TRP A 32 -12.07 0.57 -3.43
CA TRP A 32 -10.67 0.33 -3.09
C TRP A 32 -9.93 1.56 -2.56
N THR A 33 -10.52 2.76 -2.71
CA THR A 33 -9.92 4.02 -2.24
C THR A 33 -9.60 3.97 -0.75
N ARG A 34 -10.51 3.41 0.08
CA ARG A 34 -10.26 3.27 1.52
C ARG A 34 -9.06 2.37 1.80
N SER A 35 -8.99 1.22 1.14
CA SER A 35 -7.89 0.31 1.33
C SER A 35 -6.55 0.92 0.87
N THR A 36 -6.53 1.63 -0.26
CA THR A 36 -5.33 2.39 -0.69
C THR A 36 -4.92 3.45 0.31
N TRP A 37 -5.89 4.13 0.93
CA TRP A 37 -5.60 5.11 1.99
C TRP A 37 -4.92 4.45 3.19
N ASP A 38 -5.41 3.29 3.64
CA ASP A 38 -4.80 2.53 4.73
C ASP A 38 -3.33 2.15 4.40
N ASP A 39 -3.03 1.79 3.15
CA ASP A 39 -1.65 1.51 2.71
C ASP A 39 -0.74 2.75 2.79
N PHE A 40 -1.25 3.92 2.45
CA PHE A 40 -0.47 5.16 2.53
C PHE A 40 -0.21 5.59 3.97
N GLN A 41 -1.14 5.33 4.88
CA GLN A 41 -0.90 5.54 6.30
C GLN A 41 0.20 4.61 6.82
N LEU A 42 0.20 3.34 6.40
CA LEU A 42 1.29 2.41 6.71
C LEU A 42 2.63 2.88 6.11
N LEU A 43 2.64 3.32 4.85
CA LEU A 43 3.82 3.89 4.21
C LEU A 43 4.36 5.09 5.00
N ARG A 44 3.47 5.98 5.45
CA ARG A 44 3.86 7.14 6.26
C ARG A 44 4.52 6.74 7.57
N GLN A 45 3.95 5.76 8.28
CA GLN A 45 4.52 5.22 9.52
C GLN A 45 5.93 4.63 9.30
N VAL A 46 6.14 3.93 8.18
CA VAL A 46 7.46 3.39 7.82
C VAL A 46 8.46 4.51 7.51
N MET A 47 8.03 5.56 6.80
CA MET A 47 8.88 6.69 6.42
C MET A 47 9.27 7.57 7.60
N ASP A 48 8.37 7.79 8.55
CA ASP A 48 8.61 8.67 9.69
C ASP A 48 9.58 8.05 10.72
N GLY A 49 9.94 6.77 10.56
CA GLY A 49 10.77 6.02 11.48
C GLY A 49 9.96 5.69 12.74
N SER A 50 9.72 4.40 12.98
CA SER A 50 9.18 3.94 14.27
C SER A 50 10.07 4.39 15.43
#